data_AF-A0A166L206-F1
#
_entry.id   AF-A0A166L206-F1
#
_cell.length_a   1.000
_cell.length_b   1.000
_cell.length_c   1.000
_cell.angle_alpha   90.00
_cell.angle_beta   90.00
_cell.angle_gamma   90.00
#
_symmetry.space_group_name_H-M   'P 1'
#
loop_
_entity.id
_entity.type
_entity.pdbx_description
1 polymer ?
#
loop_
_entity_poly.entity_id
_entity_poly.type
_entity_poly.pdbx_seq_one_letter_code
_entity_poly.pdbx_strand_id
1 'polypeptide(L)'
;MYCSLSCQKQDWKRHKKDCKAHQAQNPQGSTSLPPEPVLRLMLHDFVNLHQRALSLVIGHHLFSTRGDAFPPMDIKNDWVLFNVKLRDPNASPASTFEITNGIAPLPIAGMSVKSRRQLEAFAEGLAKKVDLEEKINAGWSVVPAMFLVDNMSLGVCMVGVEITRSHLDSALLAPRSVPTGTPWWEQLEYNAQRGLVSLILWNEALQKFVMEVGTMKQSSKDDNWHWEKSEDDEVRERQHVARY
;
A
#
# COMPACT_ATOMS: atom_id res chain seq x y z
N MET A 1 -7.96 2.20 -10.22
CA MET A 1 -8.59 2.70 -8.98
C MET A 1 -10.03 2.24 -8.98
N TYR A 2 -10.42 1.39 -8.04
CA TYR A 2 -11.80 0.91 -7.94
C TYR A 2 -12.70 2.03 -7.38
N CYS A 3 -13.92 2.13 -7.90
CA CYS A 3 -14.91 3.11 -7.45
C CYS A 3 -15.39 2.89 -6.01
N SER A 4 -15.32 1.65 -5.54
CA SER A 4 -15.78 1.24 -4.22
C SER A 4 -15.22 -0.13 -3.87
N LEU A 5 -15.35 -0.51 -2.60
CA LEU A 5 -15.06 -1.87 -2.13
C LEU A 5 -15.91 -2.94 -2.85
N SER A 6 -17.14 -2.59 -3.26
CA SER A 6 -18.00 -3.49 -4.03
C SER A 6 -17.50 -3.68 -5.46
N CYS A 7 -16.99 -2.61 -6.11
CA CYS A 7 -16.35 -2.69 -7.42
C CYS A 7 -15.13 -3.64 -7.38
N GLN A 8 -14.28 -3.52 -6.35
CA GLN A 8 -13.13 -4.40 -6.15
C GLN A 8 -13.55 -5.86 -5.91
N LYS A 9 -14.54 -6.10 -5.05
CA LYS A 9 -15.05 -7.46 -4.77
C LYS A 9 -15.63 -8.15 -6.01
N GLN A 10 -16.34 -7.41 -6.87
CA GLN A 10 -16.86 -7.97 -8.12
C GLN A 10 -15.74 -8.34 -9.09
N ASP A 11 -14.74 -7.48 -9.22
CA ASP A 11 -13.61 -7.73 -10.12
C ASP A 11 -12.78 -8.94 -9.65
N TRP A 12 -12.54 -9.07 -8.34
CA TRP A 12 -11.85 -10.21 -7.77
C TRP A 12 -12.54 -11.55 -8.06
N LYS A 13 -13.87 -11.61 -8.02
CA LYS A 13 -14.63 -12.83 -8.35
C LYS A 13 -14.41 -13.29 -9.78
N ARG A 14 -14.31 -12.34 -10.72
CA ARG A 14 -14.01 -12.64 -12.13
C ARG A 14 -12.56 -13.11 -12.24
N HIS A 15 -11.65 -12.33 -11.68
CA HIS A 15 -10.22 -12.59 -11.72
C HIS A 15 -9.84 -13.96 -11.13
N LYS A 16 -10.48 -14.35 -10.02
CA LYS A 16 -10.23 -15.63 -9.36
C LYS A 16 -10.57 -16.84 -10.22
N LYS A 17 -11.65 -16.76 -11.02
CA LYS A 17 -12.01 -17.84 -11.95
C LYS A 17 -10.95 -17.99 -13.03
N ASP A 18 -10.49 -16.88 -13.57
CA ASP A 18 -9.44 -16.86 -14.58
C ASP A 18 -8.13 -17.40 -13.98
N CYS A 19 -7.79 -17.00 -12.75
CA CYS A 19 -6.63 -17.51 -12.03
C CYS A 19 -6.69 -19.02 -11.78
N LYS A 20 -7.82 -19.55 -11.29
CA LYS A 20 -8.02 -20.99 -11.08
C LYS A 20 -8.00 -21.78 -12.39
N ALA A 21 -8.59 -21.25 -13.46
CA ALA A 21 -8.58 -21.89 -14.78
C ALA A 21 -7.15 -21.98 -15.35
N HIS A 22 -6.36 -20.92 -15.18
CA HIS A 22 -4.94 -20.93 -15.56
C HIS A 22 -4.11 -21.90 -14.73
N GLN A 23 -4.37 -22.03 -13.43
CA GLN A 23 -3.70 -23.02 -12.58
C GLN A 23 -4.06 -24.46 -12.99
N ALA A 24 -5.33 -24.74 -13.31
CA ALA A 24 -5.78 -26.07 -13.73
C ALA A 24 -5.16 -26.52 -15.06
N GLN A 25 -4.75 -25.59 -15.92
CA GLN A 25 -4.08 -25.87 -17.19
C GLN A 25 -2.57 -26.16 -17.06
N ASN A 26 -1.98 -25.95 -15.87
CA ASN A 26 -0.58 -26.29 -15.58
C ASN A 26 -0.51 -27.20 -14.32
N PRO A 27 -0.77 -28.52 -14.45
CA PRO A 27 -0.88 -29.42 -13.30
C PRO A 27 0.46 -29.82 -12.64
N GLN A 28 1.58 -29.19 -12.99
CA GLN A 28 2.90 -29.56 -12.48
C GLN A 28 3.35 -28.59 -11.39
N GLY A 29 3.57 -29.14 -10.18
CA GLY A 29 4.05 -28.48 -8.97
C GLY A 29 5.46 -27.87 -9.05
N SER A 30 5.67 -26.98 -10.02
CA SER A 30 6.64 -25.91 -9.90
C SER A 30 5.90 -24.70 -9.32
N THR A 31 6.50 -24.00 -8.37
CA THR A 31 6.10 -22.67 -7.89
C THR A 31 6.20 -21.66 -9.04
N SER A 32 5.42 -21.83 -10.10
CA SER A 32 5.41 -20.95 -11.26
C SER A 32 4.70 -19.67 -10.84
N LEU A 33 5.42 -18.55 -10.92
CA LEU A 33 4.87 -17.22 -10.73
C LEU A 33 3.58 -17.06 -11.58
N PRO A 34 2.54 -16.38 -11.06
CA PRO A 34 1.36 -16.05 -11.85
C PRO A 34 1.76 -15.28 -13.13
N PRO A 35 0.95 -15.37 -14.20
CA PRO A 35 1.17 -14.57 -15.40
C PRO A 35 1.31 -13.08 -15.07
N GLU A 36 2.15 -12.35 -15.81
CA GLU A 36 2.44 -10.93 -15.53
C GLU A 36 1.19 -10.05 -15.32
N PRO A 37 0.11 -10.15 -16.14
CA PRO A 37 -1.09 -9.34 -15.91
C PRO A 37 -1.77 -9.64 -14.58
N VAL A 38 -1.79 -10.91 -14.15
CA VAL A 38 -2.35 -11.37 -12.87
C VAL A 38 -1.51 -10.84 -11.72
N LEU A 39 -0.19 -10.98 -11.81
CA LEU A 39 0.73 -10.51 -10.78
C LEU A 39 0.64 -8.98 -10.57
N ARG A 40 0.47 -8.21 -11.65
CA ARG A 40 0.28 -6.76 -11.57
C ARG A 40 -1.01 -6.37 -10.84
N LEU A 41 -2.10 -7.10 -11.09
CA LEU A 41 -3.36 -6.87 -10.38
C LEU A 41 -3.24 -7.21 -8.90
N MET A 42 -2.63 -8.36 -8.58
CA MET A 42 -2.35 -8.76 -7.20
C MET A 42 -1.50 -7.72 -6.47
N LEU A 43 -0.44 -7.21 -7.11
CA LEU A 43 0.42 -6.18 -6.53
C LEU A 43 -0.35 -4.86 -6.33
N HIS A 44 -1.19 -4.47 -7.28
CA HIS A 44 -2.02 -3.28 -7.14
C HIS A 44 -3.03 -3.42 -5.98
N ASP A 45 -3.67 -4.58 -5.81
CA ASP A 45 -4.55 -4.85 -4.67
C ASP A 45 -3.79 -4.81 -3.33
N PHE A 46 -2.62 -5.45 -3.28
CA PHE A 46 -1.73 -5.42 -2.11
C PHE A 46 -1.37 -3.98 -1.72
N VAL A 47 -0.92 -3.18 -2.69
CA VAL A 47 -0.52 -1.78 -2.44
C VAL A 47 -1.71 -0.93 -1.99
N ASN A 48 -2.90 -1.11 -2.59
CA ASN A 48 -4.09 -0.38 -2.17
C ASN A 48 -4.53 -0.71 -0.75
N LEU A 49 -4.50 -1.99 -0.36
CA LEU A 49 -4.81 -2.40 1.02
C LEU A 49 -3.84 -1.78 2.02
N HIS A 50 -2.58 -1.56 1.63
CA HIS A 50 -1.57 -0.96 2.50
C HIS A 50 -1.38 0.54 2.31
N GLN A 51 -2.24 1.22 1.53
CA GLN A 51 -2.04 2.64 1.21
C GLN A 51 -1.88 3.50 2.46
N ARG A 52 -2.66 3.21 3.51
CA ARG A 52 -2.54 3.96 4.76
C ARG A 52 -1.24 3.70 5.51
N ALA A 53 -0.84 2.44 5.62
CA ALA A 53 0.41 2.06 6.26
C ALA A 53 1.59 2.69 5.51
N LEU A 54 1.55 2.66 4.17
CA LEU A 54 2.50 3.34 3.28
C LEU A 54 2.61 4.83 3.59
N SER A 55 1.48 5.54 3.67
CA SER A 55 1.47 6.97 4.01
C SER A 55 2.17 7.27 5.34
N LEU A 56 1.97 6.44 6.35
CA LEU A 56 2.59 6.59 7.67
C LEU A 56 4.10 6.30 7.64
N VAL A 57 4.51 5.15 7.09
CA VAL A 57 5.93 4.74 7.09
C VAL A 57 6.77 5.66 6.20
N ILE A 58 6.25 6.05 5.03
CA ILE A 58 6.94 6.97 4.12
C ILE A 58 6.99 8.37 4.73
N GLY A 59 5.85 8.89 5.22
CA GLY A 59 5.79 10.23 5.81
C GLY A 59 6.77 10.41 6.95
N HIS A 60 6.78 9.47 7.90
CA HIS A 60 7.69 9.52 9.05
C HIS A 60 9.16 9.40 8.64
N HIS A 61 9.49 8.50 7.71
CA HIS A 61 10.87 8.34 7.22
C HIS A 61 11.37 9.62 6.54
N LEU A 62 10.57 10.21 5.67
CA LEU A 62 10.95 11.44 4.97
C LEU A 62 11.10 12.62 5.93
N PHE A 63 10.20 12.75 6.90
CA PHE A 63 10.30 13.77 7.94
C PHE A 63 11.57 13.59 8.79
N SER A 64 11.89 12.34 9.17
CA SER A 64 13.10 12.06 9.94
C SER A 64 14.39 12.36 9.16
N THR A 65 14.38 12.21 7.83
CA THR A 65 15.56 12.40 6.98
C THR A 65 15.71 13.83 6.45
N ARG A 66 14.63 14.58 6.33
CA ARG A 66 14.62 15.95 5.76
C ARG A 66 14.24 17.04 6.78
N GLY A 67 13.87 16.66 7.99
CA GLY A 67 13.41 17.56 9.05
C GLY A 67 11.98 18.03 8.85
N ASP A 68 11.66 19.18 9.44
CA ASP A 68 10.28 19.69 9.55
C ASP A 68 9.71 20.32 8.26
N ALA A 69 10.46 20.25 7.15
CA ALA A 69 10.03 20.83 5.89
C ALA A 69 8.89 20.00 5.26
N PHE A 70 7.76 20.66 4.96
CA PHE A 70 6.62 20.08 4.26
C PHE A 70 6.28 20.93 3.02
N PRO A 71 6.08 20.34 1.83
CA PRO A 71 6.01 18.91 1.53
C PRO A 71 7.36 18.20 1.70
N PRO A 72 7.37 16.92 2.11
CA PRO A 72 8.60 16.21 2.41
C PRO A 72 9.41 15.85 1.16
N MET A 73 8.82 15.91 -0.04
CA MET A 73 9.45 15.54 -1.31
C MET A 73 9.08 16.48 -2.45
N ASP A 74 10.01 16.62 -3.39
CA ASP A 74 9.71 17.19 -4.70
C ASP A 74 9.18 16.09 -5.62
N ILE A 75 7.87 16.08 -5.87
CA ILE A 75 7.20 15.09 -6.72
C ILE A 75 7.78 14.98 -8.14
N LYS A 76 8.46 16.04 -8.62
CA LYS A 76 9.06 16.06 -9.96
C LYS A 76 10.45 15.43 -10.00
N ASN A 77 11.12 15.27 -8.86
CA ASN A 77 12.54 14.89 -8.80
C ASN A 77 12.83 13.73 -7.85
N ASP A 78 11.92 13.45 -6.92
CA ASP A 78 12.07 12.43 -5.88
C ASP A 78 10.97 11.36 -6.00
N TRP A 79 11.33 10.11 -5.69
CA TRP A 79 10.39 8.99 -5.62
C TRP A 79 10.79 7.98 -4.52
N VAL A 80 9.90 7.03 -4.25
CA VAL A 80 10.12 5.94 -3.29
C VAL A 80 10.14 4.61 -4.03
N LEU A 81 11.10 3.75 -3.70
CA LEU A 81 11.18 2.39 -4.24
C LEU A 81 10.91 1.36 -3.14
N PHE A 82 10.04 0.40 -3.41
CA PHE A 82 9.93 -0.84 -2.65
C PHE A 82 10.29 -2.03 -3.53
N ASN A 83 11.10 -2.94 -3.01
CA ASN A 83 11.27 -4.27 -3.58
C ASN A 83 10.32 -5.21 -2.83
N VAL A 84 9.62 -6.04 -3.59
CA VAL A 84 8.68 -7.01 -3.04
C VAL A 84 8.91 -8.37 -3.65
N LYS A 85 8.61 -9.42 -2.90
CA LYS A 85 8.66 -10.80 -3.35
C LYS A 85 7.29 -11.44 -3.18
N LEU A 86 6.85 -12.23 -4.15
CA LEU A 86 5.62 -13.00 -4.01
C LEU A 86 5.84 -14.09 -2.94
N ARG A 87 5.06 -14.06 -1.84
CA ARG A 87 5.09 -15.10 -0.81
C ARG A 87 4.34 -16.34 -1.27
N ASP A 88 3.05 -16.17 -1.46
CA ASP A 88 2.12 -17.23 -1.86
C ASP A 88 0.99 -16.59 -2.69
N PRO A 89 0.79 -17.01 -3.96
CA PRO A 89 -0.27 -16.48 -4.80
C PRO A 89 -1.69 -16.76 -4.28
N ASN A 90 -1.85 -17.69 -3.34
CA ASN A 90 -3.12 -18.06 -2.74
C ASN A 90 -3.34 -17.46 -1.33
N ALA A 91 -2.34 -16.74 -0.80
CA ALA A 91 -2.48 -16.03 0.47
C ALA A 91 -3.51 -14.89 0.39
N SER A 92 -3.83 -14.32 1.55
CA SER A 92 -4.64 -13.11 1.63
C SER A 92 -4.06 -12.00 0.74
N PRO A 93 -4.87 -11.21 0.02
CA PRO A 93 -4.37 -10.06 -0.75
C PRO A 93 -3.52 -9.09 0.08
N ALA A 94 -3.74 -9.05 1.41
CA ALA A 94 -2.93 -8.26 2.33
C ALA A 94 -1.59 -8.92 2.72
N SER A 95 -1.39 -10.20 2.46
CA SER A 95 -0.16 -10.94 2.80
C SER A 95 0.49 -11.66 1.62
N THR A 96 -0.03 -11.50 0.41
CA THR A 96 0.47 -12.09 -0.83
C THR A 96 1.91 -11.73 -1.15
N PHE A 97 2.36 -10.53 -0.74
CA PHE A 97 3.73 -10.05 -0.98
C PHE A 97 4.49 -9.81 0.32
N GLU A 98 5.78 -10.11 0.27
CA GLU A 98 6.81 -9.75 1.24
C GLU A 98 7.49 -8.48 0.75
N ILE A 99 7.71 -7.52 1.62
CA ILE A 99 8.50 -6.33 1.34
C ILE A 99 9.92 -6.62 1.79
N THR A 100 10.84 -6.67 0.82
CA THR A 100 12.23 -7.06 1.06
C THR A 100 13.16 -5.86 1.20
N ASN A 101 12.75 -4.69 0.68
CA ASN A 101 13.48 -3.45 0.80
C ASN A 101 12.59 -2.23 0.55
N GLY A 102 13.02 -1.08 1.07
CA GLY A 102 12.43 0.23 0.86
C GLY A 102 13.51 1.31 0.83
N ILE A 103 13.58 2.08 -0.25
CA ILE A 103 14.55 3.15 -0.45
C ILE A 103 13.81 4.46 -0.69
N ALA A 104 14.12 5.46 0.15
CA ALA A 104 13.52 6.79 0.07
C ALA A 104 14.44 7.84 0.72
N PRO A 105 14.49 9.07 0.19
CA PRO A 105 14.07 9.45 -1.15
C PRO A 105 15.08 8.94 -2.20
N LEU A 106 14.62 8.67 -3.43
CA LEU A 106 15.49 8.39 -4.58
C LEU A 106 15.41 9.52 -5.60
N PRO A 107 16.55 10.04 -6.10
CA PRO A 107 16.54 11.00 -7.19
C PRO A 107 16.21 10.31 -8.52
N ILE A 108 15.44 10.98 -9.39
CA ILE A 108 15.12 10.49 -10.74
C ILE A 108 16.37 10.37 -11.64
N ALA A 109 17.43 11.11 -11.33
CA ALA A 109 18.69 11.06 -12.06
C ALA A 109 19.29 9.64 -12.15
N GLY A 110 19.06 8.79 -11.14
CA GLY A 110 19.54 7.41 -11.10
C GLY A 110 18.68 6.39 -11.87
N MET A 111 17.53 6.78 -12.42
CA MET A 111 16.63 5.86 -13.12
C MET A 111 17.05 5.58 -14.57
N SER A 112 16.70 4.40 -15.06
CA SER A 112 16.75 4.12 -16.51
C SER A 112 15.85 5.08 -17.29
N VAL A 113 16.17 5.37 -18.55
CA VAL A 113 15.36 6.26 -19.41
C VAL A 113 13.91 5.78 -19.51
N LYS A 114 13.69 4.46 -19.59
CA LYS A 114 12.35 3.87 -19.65
C LYS A 114 11.57 4.12 -18.36
N SER A 115 12.17 3.82 -17.21
CA SER A 115 11.54 4.02 -15.89
C SER A 115 11.26 5.49 -15.62
N ARG A 116 12.18 6.38 -16.01
CA ARG A 116 12.00 7.83 -15.90
C ARG A 116 10.78 8.32 -16.69
N ARG A 117 10.66 7.93 -17.97
CA ARG A 117 9.50 8.29 -18.80
C ARG A 117 8.19 7.78 -18.23
N GLN A 118 8.20 6.57 -17.65
CA GLN A 118 7.02 6.01 -16.98
C GLN A 118 6.63 6.83 -15.75
N LEU A 119 7.61 7.21 -14.93
CA LEU A 119 7.39 8.04 -13.74
C LEU A 119 6.92 9.45 -14.12
N GLU A 120 7.51 10.08 -15.15
CA GLU A 120 7.09 11.38 -15.68
C GLU A 120 5.64 11.33 -16.16
N ALA A 121 5.29 10.34 -16.98
CA ALA A 121 3.91 10.16 -17.45
C ALA A 121 2.93 9.91 -16.29
N PHE A 122 3.35 9.17 -15.26
CA PHE A 122 2.57 8.95 -14.05
C PHE A 122 2.38 10.24 -13.25
N ALA A 123 3.45 11.01 -13.03
CA ALA A 123 3.43 12.28 -12.31
C ALA A 123 2.58 13.32 -13.04
N GLU A 124 2.66 13.41 -14.37
CA GLU A 124 1.76 14.23 -15.19
C GLU A 124 0.30 13.79 -15.03
N GLY A 125 0.05 12.48 -15.00
CA GLY A 125 -1.29 11.93 -14.78
C GLY A 125 -1.84 12.26 -13.39
N LEU A 126 -0.99 12.26 -12.36
CA LEU A 126 -1.35 12.72 -11.02
C LEU A 126 -1.65 14.22 -11.01
N ALA A 127 -0.80 15.05 -11.62
CA ALA A 127 -0.96 16.49 -11.69
C ALA A 127 -2.26 16.94 -12.37
N LYS A 128 -2.74 16.16 -13.35
CA LYS A 128 -4.01 16.43 -14.06
C LYS A 128 -5.26 16.08 -13.26
N LYS A 129 -5.15 15.43 -12.10
CA LYS A 129 -6.31 15.17 -11.24
C LYS A 129 -6.74 16.47 -10.58
N VAL A 130 -7.94 16.96 -10.94
CA VAL A 130 -8.52 18.24 -10.47
C VAL A 130 -8.51 18.37 -8.94
N ASP A 131 -8.69 17.27 -8.21
CA ASP A 131 -8.67 17.21 -6.74
C ASP A 131 -7.26 17.37 -6.12
N LEU A 132 -6.19 17.23 -6.92
CA LEU A 132 -4.83 17.28 -6.37
C LEU A 132 -4.40 18.70 -5.98
N GLU A 133 -4.77 19.72 -6.75
CA GLU A 133 -4.46 21.12 -6.42
C GLU A 133 -5.18 21.54 -5.13
N GLU A 134 -6.45 21.18 -4.98
CA GLU A 134 -7.22 21.44 -3.74
C GLU A 134 -6.61 20.73 -2.54
N LYS A 135 -6.23 19.45 -2.69
CA LYS A 135 -5.53 18.69 -1.65
C LYS A 135 -4.18 19.28 -1.28
N ILE A 136 -3.37 19.69 -2.26
CA ILE A 136 -2.08 20.33 -1.99
C ILE A 136 -2.27 21.62 -1.20
N ASN A 137 -3.25 22.44 -1.60
CA ASN A 137 -3.62 23.65 -0.86
C ASN A 137 -4.14 23.34 0.56
N ALA A 138 -4.79 22.19 0.75
CA ALA A 138 -5.19 21.67 2.06
C ALA A 138 -4.04 21.03 2.87
N GLY A 139 -2.78 21.15 2.41
CA GLY A 139 -1.61 20.64 3.12
C GLY A 139 -1.33 19.16 2.90
N TRP A 140 -1.78 18.60 1.78
CA TRP A 140 -1.44 17.24 1.35
C TRP A 140 -0.21 17.28 0.44
N SER A 141 0.55 16.20 0.44
CA SER A 141 1.65 15.94 -0.48
C SER A 141 1.43 14.56 -1.09
N VAL A 142 1.71 14.40 -2.39
CA VAL A 142 1.65 13.09 -3.03
C VAL A 142 3.07 12.67 -3.38
N VAL A 143 3.45 11.51 -2.87
CA VAL A 143 4.76 10.91 -3.11
C VAL A 143 4.60 9.75 -4.08
N PRO A 144 5.30 9.75 -5.23
CA PRO A 144 5.25 8.63 -6.15
C PRO A 144 6.05 7.47 -5.55
N ALA A 145 5.39 6.34 -5.37
CA ALA A 145 5.99 5.10 -4.92
C ALA A 145 5.93 4.04 -6.03
N MET A 146 7.06 3.36 -6.24
CA MET A 146 7.22 2.30 -7.22
C MET A 146 7.51 1.00 -6.50
N PHE A 147 6.84 -0.07 -6.92
CA PHE A 147 7.02 -1.42 -6.40
C PHE A 147 7.59 -2.30 -7.50
N LEU A 148 8.71 -2.95 -7.21
CA LEU A 148 9.38 -3.90 -8.10
C LEU A 148 9.27 -5.30 -7.51
N VAL A 149 8.73 -6.24 -8.30
CA VAL A 149 8.72 -7.64 -7.89
C VAL A 149 10.08 -8.28 -8.17
N ASP A 150 10.73 -8.83 -7.14
CA ASP A 150 12.01 -9.53 -7.22
C ASP A 150 12.00 -10.58 -8.34
N ASN A 151 13.16 -10.75 -8.99
CA ASN A 151 13.37 -11.66 -10.12
C ASN A 151 12.57 -11.35 -11.38
N MET A 152 11.91 -10.18 -11.46
CA MET A 152 11.18 -9.75 -12.64
C MET A 152 11.59 -8.35 -13.09
N SER A 153 12.09 -8.22 -14.32
CA SER A 153 12.25 -6.93 -14.99
C SER A 153 10.91 -6.28 -15.42
N LEU A 154 9.77 -6.82 -14.98
CA LEU A 154 8.46 -6.67 -15.63
C LEU A 154 7.34 -6.19 -14.69
N GLY A 155 7.43 -6.44 -13.39
CA GLY A 155 6.40 -6.07 -12.42
C GLY A 155 6.65 -4.72 -11.78
N VAL A 156 6.19 -3.64 -12.43
CA VAL A 156 6.19 -2.29 -11.85
C VAL A 156 4.76 -1.90 -11.49
N CYS A 157 4.47 -1.69 -10.21
CA CYS A 157 3.29 -0.95 -9.79
C CYS A 157 3.72 0.44 -9.34
N MET A 158 3.08 1.49 -9.88
CA MET A 158 3.30 2.87 -9.44
C MET A 158 2.02 3.39 -8.79
N VAL A 159 2.15 3.97 -7.61
CA VAL A 159 1.05 4.57 -6.87
C VAL A 159 1.45 5.94 -6.33
N GLY A 160 0.45 6.80 -6.15
CA GLY A 160 0.62 8.08 -5.46
C GLY A 160 0.27 7.88 -4.00
N VAL A 161 1.23 8.01 -3.11
CA VAL A 161 1.02 7.91 -1.68
C VAL A 161 0.73 9.29 -1.13
N GLU A 162 -0.47 9.49 -0.63
CA GLU A 162 -0.92 10.75 -0.03
C GLU A 162 -0.36 10.88 1.39
N ILE A 163 0.35 11.97 1.66
CA ILE A 163 0.98 12.29 2.94
C ILE A 163 0.43 13.62 3.43
N THR A 164 -0.02 13.66 4.68
CA THR A 164 -0.43 14.88 5.37
C THR A 164 0.45 15.08 6.60
N ARG A 165 0.38 16.27 7.20
CA ARG A 165 1.08 16.54 8.47
C ARG A 165 0.68 15.57 9.59
N SER A 166 -0.57 15.09 9.61
CA SER A 166 -0.98 14.13 10.64
C SER A 166 -0.26 12.79 10.52
N HIS A 167 0.22 12.41 9.33
CA HIS A 167 1.01 11.17 9.15
C HIS A 167 2.42 11.26 9.75
N LEU A 168 2.86 12.46 10.10
CA LEU A 168 4.17 12.70 10.71
C LEU A 168 4.16 12.47 12.22
N ASP A 169 2.97 12.34 12.81
CA ASP A 169 2.82 12.03 14.22
C ASP A 169 3.33 10.62 14.50
N SER A 170 4.48 10.53 15.18
CA SER A 170 5.11 9.28 15.60
C SER A 170 4.20 8.41 16.48
N ALA A 171 3.19 8.98 17.16
CA ALA A 171 2.21 8.24 17.92
C ALA A 171 1.32 7.35 17.03
N LEU A 172 1.13 7.71 15.75
CA LEU A 172 0.37 6.88 14.80
C LEU A 172 1.15 5.64 14.35
N LEU A 173 2.47 5.61 14.56
CA LEU A 173 3.30 4.40 14.37
C LEU A 173 3.35 3.52 15.63
N ALA A 174 2.70 3.92 16.73
CA ALA A 174 2.81 3.25 18.02
C ALA A 174 1.64 2.28 18.34
N PRO A 175 1.89 1.24 19.16
CA PRO A 175 3.21 0.79 19.61
C PRO A 175 3.93 0.11 18.44
N ARG A 176 5.16 0.53 18.15
CA ARG A 176 5.99 -0.07 17.10
C ARG A 176 6.02 -1.56 17.38
N SER A 177 5.36 -2.33 16.52
CA SER A 177 5.35 -3.78 16.64
C SER A 177 6.66 -4.39 16.18
N VAL A 178 7.51 -3.56 15.55
CA VAL A 178 8.87 -3.87 15.13
C VAL A 178 9.90 -3.27 16.11
N PRO A 179 11.03 -3.97 16.37
CA PRO A 179 12.11 -3.46 17.21
C PRO A 179 12.67 -2.10 16.76
N THR A 180 13.26 -1.34 17.69
CA THR A 180 13.96 -0.10 17.33
C THR A 180 15.23 -0.42 16.54
N GLY A 181 15.50 0.36 15.50
CA GLY A 181 16.68 0.20 14.63
C GLY A 181 16.45 -0.70 13.42
N THR A 182 15.26 -1.29 13.25
CA THR A 182 14.89 -1.94 12.00
C THR A 182 14.78 -0.93 10.86
N PRO A 183 14.88 -1.37 9.59
CA PRO A 183 14.58 -0.52 8.45
C PRO A 183 13.20 0.14 8.56
N TRP A 184 13.07 1.35 8.04
CA TRP A 184 11.85 2.16 8.16
C TRP A 184 10.60 1.50 7.54
N TRP A 185 10.81 0.63 6.56
CA TRP A 185 9.77 -0.11 5.86
C TRP A 185 9.36 -1.41 6.59
N GLU A 186 10.08 -1.84 7.62
CA GLU A 186 9.84 -3.10 8.33
C GLU A 186 8.44 -3.15 8.97
N GLN A 187 7.93 -1.99 9.43
CA GLN A 187 6.57 -1.92 9.98
C GLN A 187 5.51 -2.25 8.92
N LEU A 188 5.78 -1.94 7.65
CA LEU A 188 4.89 -2.30 6.55
C LEU A 188 4.94 -3.81 6.27
N GLU A 189 6.13 -4.40 6.32
CA GLU A 189 6.33 -5.85 6.20
C GLU A 189 5.62 -6.61 7.33
N TYR A 190 5.78 -6.14 8.58
CA TYR A 190 5.06 -6.69 9.73
C TYR A 190 3.54 -6.70 9.52
N ASN A 191 2.99 -5.58 9.01
CA ASN A 191 1.56 -5.50 8.70
C ASN A 191 1.19 -6.51 7.61
N ALA A 192 1.97 -6.55 6.52
CA ALA A 192 1.74 -7.47 5.41
C ALA A 192 1.81 -8.93 5.85
N GLN A 193 2.77 -9.31 6.70
CA GLN A 193 2.92 -10.69 7.18
C GLN A 193 1.70 -11.16 7.96
N ARG A 194 1.10 -10.26 8.75
CA ARG A 194 -0.09 -10.54 9.56
C ARG A 194 -1.41 -10.26 8.83
N GLY A 195 -1.34 -9.79 7.58
CA GLY A 195 -2.50 -9.38 6.79
C GLY A 195 -3.26 -8.20 7.40
N LEU A 196 -2.56 -7.33 8.15
CA LEU A 196 -3.13 -6.18 8.83
C LEU A 196 -3.39 -5.03 7.84
N VAL A 197 -4.63 -4.57 7.80
CA VAL A 197 -5.12 -3.53 6.91
C VAL A 197 -5.87 -2.48 7.71
N SER A 198 -5.58 -1.21 7.45
CA SER A 198 -6.31 -0.07 8.02
C SER A 198 -7.43 0.36 7.09
N LEU A 199 -8.66 0.43 7.60
CA LEU A 199 -9.81 0.98 6.89
C LEU A 199 -10.34 2.24 7.57
N ILE A 200 -10.86 3.15 6.76
CA ILE A 200 -11.60 4.31 7.24
C ILE A 200 -13.08 3.95 7.21
N LEU A 201 -13.71 3.93 8.37
CA LEU A 201 -15.10 3.55 8.56
C LEU A 201 -15.86 4.73 9.18
N TRP A 202 -17.12 4.90 8.79
CA TRP A 202 -18.02 5.82 9.47
C TRP A 202 -18.41 5.25 10.83
N ASN A 203 -18.11 5.98 11.91
CA ASN A 203 -18.55 5.62 13.25
C ASN A 203 -19.82 6.39 13.59
N GLU A 204 -20.95 5.69 13.65
CA GLU A 204 -22.26 6.31 13.93
C GLU A 204 -22.33 6.97 15.30
N ALA A 205 -21.73 6.38 16.34
CA ALA A 205 -21.77 6.95 17.68
C ALA A 205 -21.02 8.29 17.78
N LEU A 206 -19.94 8.43 17.00
CA LEU A 206 -19.09 9.62 16.99
C LEU A 206 -19.43 10.59 15.85
N GLN A 207 -20.33 10.21 14.94
CA GLN A 207 -20.67 10.95 13.72
C GLN A 207 -19.43 11.44 12.96
N LYS A 208 -18.43 10.56 12.83
CA LYS A 208 -17.16 10.88 12.16
C LYS A 208 -16.53 9.63 11.56
N PHE A 209 -15.65 9.84 10.59
CA PHE A 209 -14.78 8.79 10.09
C PHE A 209 -13.69 8.44 11.12
N VAL A 210 -13.57 7.16 11.43
CA VAL A 210 -12.52 6.60 12.29
C VAL A 210 -11.69 5.62 11.48
N MET A 211 -10.43 5.48 11.86
CA MET A 211 -9.55 4.49 11.28
C MET A 211 -9.52 3.28 12.20
N GLU A 212 -9.79 2.10 11.63
CA GLU A 212 -9.70 0.84 12.35
C GLU A 212 -8.69 -0.07 11.67
N VAL A 213 -7.99 -0.86 12.47
CA VAL A 213 -7.09 -1.90 11.99
C VAL A 213 -7.79 -3.25 12.12
N GLY A 214 -7.61 -4.08 11.11
CA GLY A 214 -8.17 -5.41 11.07
C GLY A 214 -7.37 -6.29 10.14
N THR A 215 -7.87 -7.51 9.92
CA THR A 215 -7.23 -8.49 9.05
C THR A 215 -8.15 -8.90 7.92
N MET A 216 -7.56 -9.21 6.78
CA MET A 216 -8.29 -9.79 5.65
C MET A 216 -8.47 -11.29 5.88
N LYS A 217 -9.71 -11.72 6.07
CA LYS A 217 -10.12 -13.10 6.33
C LYS A 217 -10.89 -13.68 5.15
N GLN A 218 -10.72 -14.97 4.94
CA GLN A 218 -11.40 -15.68 3.86
C GLN A 218 -12.70 -16.28 4.40
N SER A 219 -13.82 -15.94 3.77
CA SER A 219 -15.10 -16.54 4.07
C SER A 219 -15.13 -18.01 3.63
N SER A 220 -15.51 -18.89 4.54
CA SER A 220 -15.65 -20.33 4.29
C SER A 220 -16.78 -20.68 3.31
N LYS A 221 -17.74 -19.76 3.09
CA LYS A 221 -18.95 -20.01 2.29
C LYS A 221 -18.77 -19.72 0.82
N ASP A 222 -18.06 -18.65 0.49
CA ASP A 222 -18.02 -18.08 -0.86
C ASP A 222 -16.61 -17.77 -1.36
N ASP A 223 -15.58 -18.17 -0.60
CA ASP A 223 -14.18 -18.05 -0.98
C ASP A 223 -13.77 -16.58 -1.22
N ASN A 224 -14.51 -15.62 -0.65
CA ASN A 224 -14.24 -14.19 -0.75
C ASN A 224 -13.47 -13.69 0.45
N TRP A 225 -12.63 -12.68 0.22
CA TRP A 225 -11.95 -11.98 1.30
C TRP A 225 -12.82 -10.85 1.84
N HIS A 226 -12.90 -10.75 3.15
CA HIS A 226 -13.51 -9.63 3.85
C HIS A 226 -12.60 -9.17 4.98
N TRP A 227 -12.72 -7.89 5.31
CA TRP A 227 -12.01 -7.32 6.44
C TRP A 227 -12.77 -7.64 7.72
N GLU A 228 -12.06 -8.07 8.74
CA GLU A 228 -12.56 -8.23 10.11
C GLU A 228 -11.71 -7.40 11.05
N LYS A 229 -12.35 -6.67 11.96
CA LYS A 229 -11.68 -5.92 13.01
C LYS A 229 -10.82 -6.85 13.86
N SER A 230 -9.61 -6.42 14.22
CA SER A 230 -8.74 -7.23 15.09
C SER A 230 -9.27 -7.18 16.53
N GLU A 231 -9.48 -8.35 17.14
CA GLU A 231 -9.89 -8.44 18.56
C GLU A 231 -8.72 -8.17 19.52
N ASP A 232 -7.47 -8.40 19.07
CA ASP A 232 -6.24 -8.12 19.83
C ASP A 232 -6.00 -6.61 20.07
N ASP A 233 -6.89 -5.73 19.61
CA ASP A 233 -6.80 -4.27 19.73
C ASP A 233 -7.32 -3.71 21.07
N GLU A 234 -7.45 -4.54 22.12
CA GLU A 234 -7.61 -4.03 23.51
C GLU A 234 -6.46 -3.07 23.93
N VAL A 235 -5.33 -3.08 23.20
CA VAL A 235 -4.21 -2.17 23.42
C VAL A 235 -4.46 -0.75 22.87
N ARG A 236 -5.54 -0.50 22.10
CA ARG A 236 -5.70 0.74 21.32
C ARG A 236 -6.87 1.66 21.67
N GLU A 237 -7.69 1.36 22.67
CA GLU A 237 -8.75 2.28 23.15
C GLU A 237 -8.23 3.65 23.64
N ARG A 238 -6.91 3.87 23.66
CA ARG A 238 -6.27 5.17 23.93
C ARG A 238 -5.87 5.99 22.71
N GLN A 239 -6.09 5.54 21.47
CA GLN A 239 -5.55 6.23 20.29
C GLN A 239 -6.57 7.18 19.64
N HIS A 240 -6.42 8.45 20.02
CA HIS A 240 -6.62 9.67 19.24
C HIS A 240 -7.81 9.76 18.30
N VAL A 241 -8.75 10.64 18.68
CA VAL A 241 -9.60 11.37 17.74
C VAL A 241 -8.70 12.16 16.80
N ALA A 242 -8.33 11.58 15.66
CA ALA A 242 -7.82 12.36 14.54
C ALA A 242 -8.94 13.34 14.15
N ARG A 243 -8.75 14.62 14.50
CA ARG A 243 -9.57 15.71 13.97
C ARG A 243 -9.16 15.86 12.50
N TYR A 244 -9.92 15.21 11.62
CA TYR A 244 -9.96 15.55 10.21
C TYR A 244 -10.92 16.72 10.01
#